data_AF-A0A6A5S534-F1
#
_entry.id   AF-A0A6A5S534-F1
#
_cell.length_a   1.000
_cell.length_b   1.000
_cell.length_c   1.000
_cell.angle_alpha   90.00
_cell.angle_beta   90.00
_cell.angle_gamma   90.00
#
_symmetry.space_group_name_H-M   'P 1'
#
loop_
_entity.id
_entity.type
_entity.pdbx_description
1 polymer ?
#
loop_
_entity_poly.entity_id
_entity_poly.type
_entity_poly.pdbx_seq_one_letter_code
_entity_poly.pdbx_strand_id
1 'polypeptide(L)'
;LELVSPPPTHHPSGAGKTSLLYLTIAYAILPANFAPSIVLEGQDAAVVLFDPLSHFSVARLAEVMLNLLISKIQGTGRDLDEATKATMRSLVRRSLLHVHIFRPQSWGSLISALRSLPDYLFDQTRHKSMHRRIHSIILEDIDAFTWSIRSSPSSSLASTTTSNLLSVASNNLTTQLTKLSTLFSCAKILTSHSMSPSAFRPVLPTSWPQGSAVTRLAIRRVEVLKFAPAIS
;
A
#
# COMPACT_ATOMS: atom_id res chain seq x y z
N LEU A 1 2.34 -7.12 6.92
CA LEU A 1 3.34 -6.03 6.98
C LEU A 1 2.64 -4.77 7.42
N GLU A 2 3.15 -4.08 8.43
CA GLU A 2 2.65 -2.79 8.86
C GLU A 2 3.77 -1.75 8.72
N LEU A 3 3.50 -0.67 7.99
CA LEU A 3 4.41 0.46 7.83
C LEU A 3 3.93 1.60 8.71
N VAL A 4 4.76 2.00 9.67
CA VAL A 4 4.42 3.06 10.62
C VAL A 4 5.42 4.19 10.50
N SER A 5 4.95 5.42 10.29
CA SER A 5 5.81 6.62 10.31
C SER A 5 5.53 7.50 11.53
N PRO A 6 6.45 8.40 11.91
CA PRO A 6 6.15 9.44 12.90
C PRO A 6 4.96 10.33 12.48
N PRO A 7 4.37 11.08 13.43
CA PRO A 7 3.34 12.06 13.10
C PRO A 7 3.82 13.09 12.06
N PRO A 8 2.93 13.57 11.18
CA PRO A 8 3.28 14.51 10.10
C PRO A 8 3.80 15.87 10.61
N THR A 9 3.46 16.27 11.84
CA THR A 9 3.92 17.53 12.46
C THR A 9 5.41 17.56 12.76
N HIS A 10 6.08 16.42 12.87
CA HIS A 10 7.51 16.35 13.14
C HIS A 10 8.37 16.50 11.87
N HIS A 11 7.81 16.32 10.68
CA HIS A 11 8.58 16.53 9.45
C HIS A 11 7.67 16.91 8.27
N PRO A 12 7.87 18.08 7.61
CA PRO A 12 7.07 18.50 6.45
C PRO A 12 7.26 17.62 5.19
N SER A 13 8.15 16.63 5.25
CA SER A 13 8.49 15.74 4.13
C SER A 13 8.17 14.29 4.52
N GLY A 14 7.40 13.61 3.67
CA GLY A 14 6.88 12.26 3.96
C GLY A 14 7.99 11.24 4.25
N ALA A 15 7.76 10.38 5.25
CA ALA A 15 8.74 9.39 5.70
C ALA A 15 9.10 8.31 4.65
N GLY A 16 8.48 8.32 3.46
CA GLY A 16 8.79 7.37 2.38
C GLY A 16 7.89 6.12 2.33
N LYS A 17 6.83 6.04 3.15
CA LYS A 17 5.88 4.90 3.13
C LYS A 17 5.30 4.68 1.73
N THR A 18 4.73 5.72 1.14
CA THR A 18 4.15 5.69 -0.21
C THR A 18 5.19 5.36 -1.28
N SER A 19 6.43 5.85 -1.15
CA SER A 19 7.54 5.47 -2.04
C SER A 19 7.86 3.98 -1.98
N LEU A 20 7.88 3.39 -0.78
CA LEU A 20 8.06 1.96 -0.60
C LEU A 20 6.87 1.17 -1.16
N LEU A 21 5.64 1.69 -1.03
CA LEU A 21 4.46 1.09 -1.66
C LEU A 21 4.59 1.10 -3.19
N TYR A 22 4.97 2.22 -3.82
CA TYR A 22 5.18 2.25 -5.27
C TYR A 22 6.18 1.19 -5.73
N LEU A 23 7.31 1.03 -5.03
CA LEU A 23 8.31 0.03 -5.35
C LEU A 23 7.76 -1.40 -5.20
N THR A 24 7.06 -1.66 -4.09
CA THR A 24 6.43 -2.97 -3.82
C THR A 24 5.40 -3.32 -4.90
N ILE A 25 4.55 -2.36 -5.26
CA ILE A 25 3.51 -2.54 -6.28
C ILE A 25 4.15 -2.75 -7.66
N ALA A 26 5.19 -1.99 -8.00
CA ALA A 26 5.90 -2.14 -9.26
C ALA A 26 6.46 -3.57 -9.42
N TYR A 27 7.17 -4.10 -8.42
CA TYR A 27 7.66 -5.48 -8.47
C TYR A 27 6.53 -6.52 -8.45
N ALA A 28 5.42 -6.24 -7.79
CA ALA A 28 4.28 -7.16 -7.78
C ALA A 28 3.66 -7.32 -9.18
N ILE A 29 3.45 -6.22 -9.91
CA ILE A 29 2.66 -6.23 -11.16
C ILE A 29 3.50 -6.39 -12.43
N LEU A 30 4.80 -6.04 -12.38
CA LEU A 30 5.70 -6.27 -13.51
C LEU A 30 5.90 -7.79 -13.72
N PRO A 31 6.13 -8.22 -14.97
CA PRO A 31 6.49 -9.61 -15.24
C PRO A 31 7.90 -9.92 -14.73
N ALA A 32 8.21 -11.20 -14.57
CA ALA A 32 9.54 -11.65 -14.16
C ALA A 32 10.65 -11.23 -15.13
N ASN A 33 10.33 -11.12 -16.43
CA ASN A 33 11.29 -10.83 -17.49
C ASN A 33 10.75 -9.79 -18.46
N PHE A 34 11.61 -8.88 -18.92
CA PHE A 34 11.30 -7.95 -20.02
C PHE A 34 11.54 -8.60 -21.38
N ALA A 35 12.65 -9.32 -21.48
CA ALA A 35 13.12 -10.09 -22.64
C ALA A 35 13.85 -11.35 -22.10
N PRO A 36 14.14 -12.36 -22.93
CA PRO A 36 14.78 -13.61 -22.47
C PRO A 36 16.07 -13.41 -21.67
N SER A 37 16.80 -12.32 -21.93
CA SER A 37 18.07 -12.00 -21.26
C SER A 37 17.97 -10.91 -20.19
N ILE A 38 16.78 -10.37 -19.90
CA ILE A 38 16.59 -9.22 -19.00
C ILE A 38 15.57 -9.58 -17.92
N VAL A 39 16.09 -9.93 -16.75
CA VAL A 39 15.31 -10.30 -15.56
C VAL A 39 14.90 -9.04 -14.80
N LEU A 40 13.59 -8.88 -14.60
CA LEU A 40 12.99 -7.77 -13.85
C LEU A 40 12.67 -8.13 -12.41
N GLU A 41 12.67 -9.41 -12.06
CA GLU A 41 12.29 -9.93 -10.73
C GLU A 41 10.84 -9.58 -10.35
N GLY A 42 10.02 -9.27 -11.35
CA GLY A 42 8.59 -9.04 -11.18
C GLY A 42 7.81 -10.33 -10.93
N GLN A 43 6.62 -10.21 -10.34
CA GLN A 43 5.81 -11.35 -9.92
C GLN A 43 4.57 -11.62 -10.78
N ASP A 44 4.33 -10.80 -11.81
CA ASP A 44 3.18 -10.87 -12.73
C ASP A 44 1.81 -11.02 -12.03
N ALA A 45 1.67 -10.41 -10.87
CA ALA A 45 0.50 -10.52 -10.00
C ALA A 45 -0.41 -9.29 -10.11
N ALA A 46 -1.55 -9.33 -9.43
CA ALA A 46 -2.42 -8.18 -9.23
C ALA A 46 -2.35 -7.64 -7.80
N VAL A 47 -2.58 -6.34 -7.64
CA VAL A 47 -2.57 -5.66 -6.34
C VAL A 47 -3.93 -4.99 -6.11
N VAL A 48 -4.42 -5.08 -4.88
CA VAL A 48 -5.58 -4.32 -4.42
C VAL A 48 -5.10 -3.23 -3.47
N LEU A 49 -5.45 -1.97 -3.74
CA LEU A 49 -5.09 -0.80 -2.94
C LEU A 49 -6.36 -0.06 -2.51
N PHE A 50 -6.44 0.23 -1.21
CA PHE A 50 -7.44 1.12 -0.63
C PHE A 50 -6.77 2.44 -0.26
N ASP A 51 -7.17 3.52 -0.93
CA ASP A 51 -6.60 4.87 -0.82
C ASP A 51 -7.71 5.89 -0.51
N PRO A 52 -8.22 5.94 0.73
CA PRO A 52 -9.26 6.91 1.12
C PRO A 52 -8.86 8.38 0.92
N LEU A 53 -7.57 8.71 1.02
CA LEU A 53 -7.08 10.09 0.95
C LEU A 53 -6.67 10.52 -0.46
N SER A 54 -6.76 9.64 -1.44
CA SER A 54 -6.34 9.91 -2.83
C SER A 54 -4.87 10.33 -2.96
N HIS A 55 -4.00 9.81 -2.10
CA HIS A 55 -2.56 10.11 -2.12
C HIS A 55 -1.82 9.30 -3.19
N PHE A 56 -2.39 8.19 -3.63
CA PHE A 56 -1.78 7.31 -4.61
C PHE A 56 -1.92 7.87 -6.03
N SER A 57 -0.78 8.08 -6.68
CA SER A 57 -0.66 8.56 -8.05
C SER A 57 -0.22 7.45 -9.00
N VAL A 58 -1.10 7.08 -9.91
CA VAL A 58 -0.81 6.10 -10.97
C VAL A 58 0.30 6.59 -11.89
N ALA A 59 0.36 7.90 -12.16
CA ALA A 59 1.43 8.51 -12.94
C ALA A 59 2.80 8.30 -12.25
N ARG A 60 2.85 8.50 -10.93
CA ARG A 60 4.07 8.26 -10.16
C ARG A 60 4.47 6.79 -10.15
N LEU A 61 3.51 5.86 -10.04
CA LEU A 61 3.80 4.43 -10.17
C LEU A 61 4.41 4.11 -11.55
N ALA A 62 3.84 4.68 -12.63
CA ALA A 62 4.33 4.48 -13.98
C ALA A 62 5.78 4.97 -14.14
N GLU A 63 6.11 6.15 -13.59
CA GLU A 63 7.48 6.67 -13.56
C GLU A 63 8.44 5.73 -12.81
N VAL A 64 8.04 5.23 -11.64
CA VAL A 64 8.85 4.28 -10.85
C VAL A 64 9.11 3.02 -11.66
N MET A 65 8.09 2.45 -12.31
CA MET A 65 8.25 1.26 -13.15
C MET A 65 9.16 1.52 -14.35
N LEU A 66 9.01 2.67 -15.03
CA LEU A 66 9.88 3.04 -16.14
C LEU A 66 11.34 3.17 -15.69
N ASN A 67 11.58 3.83 -14.55
CA ASN A 67 12.93 3.97 -14.00
C ASN A 67 13.54 2.60 -13.63
N LEU A 68 12.76 1.69 -13.04
CA LEU A 68 13.22 0.33 -12.75
C LEU A 68 13.62 -0.41 -14.04
N LEU A 69 12.79 -0.32 -15.09
CA LEU A 69 13.10 -0.92 -16.39
C LEU A 69 14.37 -0.32 -17.00
N ILE A 70 14.51 1.01 -16.98
CA ILE A 70 15.70 1.73 -17.48
C ILE A 70 16.95 1.22 -16.77
N SER A 71 16.94 1.19 -15.43
CA SER A 71 18.08 0.74 -14.64
C SER A 71 18.45 -0.72 -14.93
N LYS A 72 17.47 -1.62 -15.07
CA LYS A 72 17.73 -3.04 -15.39
C LYS A 72 18.29 -3.22 -16.80
N ILE A 73 17.79 -2.47 -17.80
CA ILE A 73 18.27 -2.57 -19.18
C ILE A 73 19.68 -2.00 -19.32
N GLN A 74 19.92 -0.80 -18.78
CA GLN A 74 21.24 -0.17 -18.83
C GLN A 74 22.29 -0.99 -18.08
N GLY A 75 21.91 -1.69 -17.00
CA GLY A 75 22.77 -2.63 -16.30
C GLY A 75 23.23 -3.82 -17.15
N THR A 76 22.58 -4.10 -18.28
CA THR A 76 23.01 -5.12 -19.26
C THR A 76 23.93 -4.57 -20.37
N GLY A 77 24.30 -3.28 -20.31
CA GLY A 77 25.14 -2.63 -21.32
C GLY A 77 24.43 -2.37 -22.66
N ARG A 78 23.09 -2.43 -22.68
CA ARG A 78 22.29 -2.14 -23.87
C ARG A 78 21.82 -0.69 -23.88
N ASP A 79 21.89 -0.07 -25.07
CA ASP A 79 21.33 1.25 -25.29
C ASP A 79 19.80 1.23 -25.40
N LEU A 80 19.19 2.34 -24.98
CA LEU A 80 17.75 2.55 -25.03
C LEU A 80 17.35 3.16 -26.37
N ASP A 81 17.14 2.30 -27.37
CA ASP A 81 16.54 2.72 -28.64
C ASP A 81 15.04 3.06 -28.48
N GLU A 82 14.48 3.76 -29.48
CA GLU A 82 13.07 4.18 -29.44
C GLU A 82 12.09 2.98 -29.46
N ALA A 83 12.47 1.88 -30.10
CA ALA A 83 11.67 0.65 -30.11
C ALA A 83 11.57 0.00 -28.71
N THR A 84 12.69 -0.04 -27.97
CA THR A 84 12.71 -0.51 -26.58
C THR A 84 11.90 0.40 -25.69
N LYS A 85 12.04 1.73 -25.82
CA LYS A 85 11.22 2.69 -25.05
C LYS A 85 9.72 2.52 -25.31
N ALA A 86 9.31 2.30 -26.56
CA ALA A 86 7.91 2.03 -26.90
C ALA A 86 7.41 0.73 -26.24
N THR A 87 8.23 -0.32 -26.29
CA THR A 87 7.93 -1.63 -25.66
C THR A 87 7.80 -1.50 -24.14
N MET A 88 8.69 -0.75 -23.49
CA MET A 88 8.62 -0.45 -22.05
C MET A 88 7.31 0.27 -21.69
N ARG A 89 6.94 1.33 -22.43
CA ARG A 89 5.68 2.06 -22.19
C ARG A 89 4.46 1.14 -22.35
N SER A 90 4.46 0.29 -23.36
CA SER A 90 3.41 -0.72 -23.57
C SER A 90 3.35 -1.72 -22.40
N LEU A 91 4.50 -2.21 -21.93
CA LEU A 91 4.57 -3.10 -20.78
C LEU A 91 4.03 -2.45 -19.51
N VAL A 92 4.46 -1.22 -19.20
CA VAL A 92 3.98 -0.47 -18.04
C VAL A 92 2.47 -0.28 -18.13
N ARG A 93 1.95 0.15 -19.29
CA ARG A 93 0.50 0.31 -19.49
C ARG A 93 -0.27 -0.97 -19.24
N ARG A 94 0.20 -2.12 -19.74
CA ARG A 94 -0.43 -3.43 -19.51
C ARG A 94 -0.38 -3.82 -18.03
N SER A 95 0.78 -3.65 -17.39
CA SER A 95 0.99 -4.02 -16.00
C SER A 95 0.12 -3.20 -15.05
N LEU A 96 -0.08 -1.90 -15.34
CA LEU A 96 -0.95 -1.00 -14.57
C LEU A 96 -2.44 -1.42 -14.57
N LEU A 97 -2.88 -2.22 -15.55
CA LEU A 97 -4.25 -2.77 -15.56
C LEU A 97 -4.51 -3.73 -14.38
N HIS A 98 -3.46 -4.16 -13.70
CA HIS A 98 -3.51 -5.11 -12.59
C HIS A 98 -3.38 -4.46 -11.21
N VAL A 99 -3.52 -3.13 -11.14
CA VAL A 99 -3.66 -2.38 -9.88
C VAL A 99 -5.11 -1.96 -9.71
N HIS A 100 -5.78 -2.52 -8.71
CA HIS A 100 -7.17 -2.23 -8.37
C HIS A 100 -7.22 -1.22 -7.24
N ILE A 101 -7.67 0.00 -7.52
CA ILE A 101 -7.67 1.11 -6.56
C ILE A 101 -9.10 1.42 -6.11
N PHE A 102 -9.33 1.36 -4.81
CA PHE A 102 -10.60 1.69 -4.16
C PHE A 102 -10.41 2.91 -3.26
N ARG A 103 -11.39 3.84 -3.27
CA ARG A 103 -11.35 5.08 -2.48
C ARG A 103 -12.56 5.20 -1.55
N PRO A 104 -12.65 4.33 -0.53
CA PRO A 104 -13.79 4.37 0.40
C PRO A 104 -13.81 5.68 1.19
N GLN A 105 -14.98 6.30 1.29
CA GLN A 105 -15.17 7.61 1.94
C GLN A 105 -15.53 7.50 3.43
N SER A 106 -15.73 6.28 3.93
CA SER A 106 -16.09 6.03 5.33
C SER A 106 -15.61 4.65 5.77
N TRP A 107 -15.57 4.43 7.08
CA TRP A 107 -15.24 3.11 7.65
C TRP A 107 -16.19 2.01 7.16
N GLY A 108 -17.49 2.29 7.13
CA GLY A 108 -18.49 1.35 6.61
C GLY A 108 -18.28 1.04 5.12
N SER A 109 -17.95 2.05 4.31
CA SER A 109 -17.62 1.87 2.89
C SER A 109 -16.39 0.98 2.69
N LEU A 110 -15.34 1.15 3.52
CA LEU A 110 -14.16 0.30 3.49
C LEU A 110 -14.52 -1.17 3.79
N ILE A 111 -15.23 -1.42 4.88
CA ILE A 111 -15.61 -2.78 5.28
C ILE A 111 -16.52 -3.44 4.22
N SER A 112 -17.47 -2.70 3.65
CA SER A 112 -18.32 -3.20 2.57
C SER A 112 -17.51 -3.53 1.31
N ALA A 113 -16.55 -2.68 0.93
CA ALA A 113 -15.68 -2.92 -0.22
C ALA A 113 -14.76 -4.13 0.00
N LEU A 114 -14.25 -4.35 1.22
CA LEU A 114 -13.50 -5.57 1.56
C LEU A 114 -14.38 -6.82 1.44
N ARG A 115 -15.65 -6.75 1.87
CA ARG A 115 -16.59 -7.88 1.78
C ARG A 115 -16.97 -8.24 0.35
N SER A 116 -17.13 -7.26 -0.53
CA SER A 116 -17.46 -7.48 -1.95
C SER A 116 -16.25 -7.70 -2.84
N LEU A 117 -15.04 -7.67 -2.27
CA LEU A 117 -13.80 -7.85 -3.02
C LEU A 117 -13.73 -9.21 -3.76
N PRO A 118 -14.16 -10.35 -3.17
CA PRO A 118 -14.20 -11.61 -3.91
C PRO A 118 -15.09 -11.54 -5.15
N ASP A 119 -16.29 -10.98 -5.02
CA ASP A 119 -17.23 -10.84 -6.14
C ASP A 119 -16.66 -9.96 -7.26
N TYR A 120 -15.92 -8.90 -6.90
CA TYR A 120 -15.22 -8.07 -7.87
C TYR A 120 -14.08 -8.81 -8.57
N LEU A 121 -13.23 -9.51 -7.82
CA LEU A 121 -11.99 -10.13 -8.34
C LEU A 121 -12.25 -11.42 -9.14
N PHE A 122 -13.38 -12.09 -8.91
CA PHE A 122 -13.80 -13.27 -9.65
C PHE A 122 -14.76 -12.97 -10.80
N ASP A 123 -14.95 -11.69 -11.13
CA ASP A 123 -15.76 -11.25 -12.26
C ASP A 123 -14.88 -10.75 -13.42
N GLN A 124 -14.70 -11.62 -14.42
CA GLN A 124 -13.90 -11.32 -15.62
C GLN A 124 -14.42 -10.12 -16.42
N THR A 125 -15.70 -9.77 -16.28
CA THR A 125 -16.29 -8.65 -17.03
C THR A 125 -15.86 -7.29 -16.46
N ARG A 126 -15.45 -7.25 -15.19
CA ARG A 126 -15.12 -6.01 -14.48
C ARG A 126 -13.66 -5.62 -14.59
N HIS A 127 -12.76 -6.58 -14.83
CA HIS A 127 -11.33 -6.32 -14.92
C HIS A 127 -10.57 -7.44 -15.64
N LYS A 128 -9.31 -7.16 -16.00
CA LYS A 128 -8.45 -8.07 -16.77
C LYS A 128 -7.51 -8.93 -15.93
N SER A 129 -7.69 -8.97 -14.61
CA SER A 129 -6.71 -9.58 -13.68
C SER A 129 -7.13 -10.94 -13.13
N MET A 130 -8.28 -11.48 -13.54
CA MET A 130 -8.81 -12.75 -13.00
C MET A 130 -7.85 -13.93 -13.18
N HIS A 131 -7.01 -13.90 -14.22
CA HIS A 131 -6.00 -14.94 -14.48
C HIS A 131 -4.70 -14.78 -13.66
N ARG A 132 -4.62 -13.76 -12.78
CA ARG A 132 -3.44 -13.48 -11.97
C ARG A 132 -3.75 -13.72 -10.51
N ARG A 133 -2.76 -14.24 -9.79
CA ARG A 133 -2.83 -14.27 -8.32
C ARG A 133 -2.83 -12.85 -7.75
N ILE A 134 -3.45 -12.69 -6.59
CA ILE A 134 -3.37 -11.45 -5.83
C ILE A 134 -2.06 -11.46 -5.02
N HIS A 135 -1.20 -10.48 -5.24
CA HIS A 135 0.03 -10.31 -4.47
C HIS A 135 -0.27 -9.81 -3.06
N SER A 136 -1.02 -8.71 -2.98
CA SER A 136 -1.29 -8.04 -1.71
C SER A 136 -2.56 -7.20 -1.73
N ILE A 137 -3.18 -7.11 -0.55
CA ILE A 137 -4.18 -6.10 -0.20
C ILE A 137 -3.48 -5.03 0.62
N ILE A 138 -3.53 -3.78 0.13
CA ILE A 138 -2.84 -2.62 0.69
C ILE A 138 -3.86 -1.61 1.19
N LEU A 139 -3.69 -1.09 2.41
CA LEU A 139 -4.49 0.03 2.94
C LEU A 139 -3.58 1.23 3.23
N GLU A 140 -3.85 2.36 2.58
CA GLU A 140 -3.05 3.60 2.64
C GLU A 140 -3.94 4.84 2.82
N ASP A 141 -3.97 5.58 3.93
CA ASP A 141 -3.53 5.30 5.31
C ASP A 141 -4.75 4.90 6.14
N ILE A 142 -4.62 3.88 6.98
CA ILE A 142 -5.74 3.38 7.81
C ILE A 142 -6.25 4.42 8.82
N ASP A 143 -5.38 5.34 9.23
CA ASP A 143 -5.71 6.33 10.25
C ASP A 143 -6.72 7.37 9.76
N ALA A 144 -6.94 7.47 8.44
CA ALA A 144 -7.94 8.36 7.84
C ALA A 144 -9.35 8.16 8.43
N PHE A 145 -9.65 6.95 8.93
CA PHE A 145 -10.95 6.63 9.51
C PHE A 145 -11.03 6.84 11.02
N THR A 146 -9.91 7.06 11.70
CA THR A 146 -9.88 7.07 13.18
C THR A 146 -10.77 8.14 13.78
N TRP A 147 -10.79 9.35 13.20
CA TRP A 147 -11.68 10.41 13.65
C TRP A 147 -13.15 10.05 13.45
N SER A 148 -13.52 9.54 12.27
CA SER A 148 -14.88 9.11 11.96
C SER A 148 -15.37 7.98 12.87
N ILE A 149 -14.50 7.04 13.25
CA ILE A 149 -14.84 5.97 14.19
C ILE A 149 -15.11 6.55 15.59
N ARG A 150 -14.28 7.51 16.03
CA ARG A 150 -14.42 8.14 17.35
C ARG A 150 -15.66 9.03 17.45
N SER A 151 -16.05 9.71 16.37
CA SER A 151 -17.19 10.63 16.34
C SER A 151 -18.54 9.95 16.06
N SER A 152 -18.58 8.61 15.93
CA SER A 152 -19.81 7.88 15.63
C SER A 152 -20.89 8.14 16.70
N PRO A 153 -22.15 8.48 16.31
CA PRO A 153 -23.24 8.86 17.21
C PRO A 153 -23.77 7.71 18.09
N SER A 154 -23.33 6.47 17.87
CA SER A 154 -23.50 5.35 18.81
C SER A 154 -22.83 5.58 20.19
N SER A 155 -22.19 6.73 20.37
CA SER A 155 -21.46 7.19 21.56
C SER A 155 -22.32 7.85 22.63
N SER A 156 -23.56 8.25 22.34
CA SER A 156 -24.40 9.02 23.29
C SER A 156 -25.01 8.19 24.43
N LEU A 157 -24.90 6.86 24.40
CA LEU A 157 -25.41 5.95 25.45
C LEU A 157 -24.31 5.24 26.25
N ALA A 158 -23.04 5.39 25.87
CA ALA A 158 -21.91 4.72 26.51
C ALA A 158 -20.88 5.75 27.00
N SER A 159 -21.19 6.38 28.13
CA SER A 159 -20.19 7.08 28.92
C SER A 159 -19.04 6.10 29.27
N THR A 160 -17.80 6.59 29.14
CA THR A 160 -16.54 6.07 29.72
C THR A 160 -15.58 5.19 28.88
N THR A 161 -15.83 4.78 27.62
CA THR A 161 -14.84 3.91 26.90
C THR A 161 -14.61 4.22 25.40
N THR A 162 -13.91 5.31 25.09
CA THR A 162 -13.45 5.61 23.71
C THR A 162 -12.45 4.58 23.16
N SER A 163 -11.75 3.83 24.02
CA SER A 163 -10.86 2.73 23.65
C SER A 163 -11.60 1.52 23.04
N ASN A 164 -12.87 1.31 23.42
CA ASN A 164 -13.63 0.13 23.00
C ASN A 164 -14.00 0.20 21.51
N LEU A 165 -14.40 1.38 20.99
CA LEU A 165 -14.80 1.53 19.59
C LEU A 165 -13.68 1.25 18.59
N LEU A 166 -12.47 1.76 18.87
CA LEU A 166 -11.31 1.49 18.01
C LEU A 166 -10.90 0.02 18.06
N SER A 167 -11.03 -0.64 19.21
CA SER A 167 -10.79 -2.07 19.34
C SER A 167 -11.81 -2.88 18.54
N VAL A 168 -13.10 -2.56 18.63
CA VAL A 168 -14.17 -3.22 17.84
C VAL A 168 -13.94 -3.02 16.34
N ALA A 169 -13.63 -1.79 15.90
CA ALA A 169 -13.32 -1.51 14.51
C ALA A 169 -12.07 -2.30 14.06
N SER A 170 -11.01 -2.27 14.84
CA SER A 170 -9.79 -3.04 14.59
C SER A 170 -10.03 -4.54 14.45
N ASN A 171 -10.79 -5.14 15.38
CA ASN A 171 -11.16 -6.54 15.35
C ASN A 171 -11.93 -6.88 14.07
N ASN A 172 -12.90 -6.04 13.69
CA ASN A 172 -13.67 -6.24 12.47
C ASN A 172 -12.77 -6.24 11.23
N LEU A 173 -11.92 -5.22 11.10
CA LEU A 173 -11.02 -5.10 9.97
C LEU A 173 -10.02 -6.25 9.89
N THR A 174 -9.32 -6.55 10.98
CA THR A 174 -8.29 -7.61 11.00
C THR A 174 -8.91 -8.98 10.72
N THR A 175 -10.14 -9.22 11.18
CA THR A 175 -10.92 -10.42 10.82
C THR A 175 -11.19 -10.48 9.32
N GLN A 176 -11.71 -9.40 8.72
CA GLN A 176 -11.98 -9.37 7.27
C GLN A 176 -10.71 -9.52 6.44
N LEU A 177 -9.64 -8.80 6.78
CA LEU A 177 -8.36 -8.91 6.08
C LEU A 177 -7.77 -10.30 6.21
N THR A 178 -7.87 -10.94 7.37
CA THR A 178 -7.37 -12.31 7.55
C THR A 178 -8.17 -13.28 6.69
N LYS A 179 -9.50 -13.18 6.68
CA LYS A 179 -10.36 -13.97 5.79
C LYS A 179 -9.95 -13.83 4.32
N LEU A 180 -9.79 -12.59 3.83
CA LEU A 180 -9.41 -12.32 2.43
C LEU A 180 -7.99 -12.79 2.11
N SER A 181 -7.04 -12.57 3.02
CA SER A 181 -5.65 -12.99 2.87
C SER A 181 -5.52 -14.51 2.79
N THR A 182 -6.31 -15.25 3.57
CA THR A 182 -6.39 -16.71 3.46
C THR A 182 -7.06 -17.12 2.15
N LEU A 183 -8.19 -16.49 1.79
CA LEU A 183 -8.92 -16.81 0.56
C LEU A 183 -8.06 -16.60 -0.71
N PHE A 184 -7.32 -15.51 -0.78
CA PHE A 184 -6.51 -15.16 -1.95
C PHE A 184 -5.05 -15.60 -1.83
N SER A 185 -4.66 -16.21 -0.71
CA SER A 185 -3.26 -16.55 -0.39
C SER A 185 -2.30 -15.36 -0.61
N CYS A 186 -2.72 -14.16 -0.17
CA CYS A 186 -2.03 -12.91 -0.45
C CYS A 186 -1.52 -12.19 0.80
N ALA A 187 -0.55 -11.30 0.62
CA ALA A 187 -0.04 -10.47 1.71
C ALA A 187 -1.02 -9.34 2.10
N LYS A 188 -0.90 -8.87 3.34
CA LYS A 188 -1.61 -7.69 3.86
C LYS A 188 -0.60 -6.61 4.19
N ILE A 189 -0.77 -5.42 3.63
CA ILE A 189 0.09 -4.26 3.88
C ILE A 189 -0.77 -3.12 4.42
N LEU A 190 -0.47 -2.65 5.61
CA LEU A 190 -1.18 -1.52 6.23
C LEU A 190 -0.19 -0.39 6.42
N THR A 191 -0.58 0.83 6.07
CA THR A 191 0.20 2.02 6.41
C THR A 191 -0.54 2.88 7.43
N SER A 192 0.24 3.43 8.35
CA SER A 192 -0.25 4.27 9.43
C SER A 192 0.80 5.28 9.87
N HIS A 193 0.35 6.27 10.62
CA HIS A 193 1.14 7.21 11.37
C HIS A 193 1.07 6.85 12.85
N SER A 194 2.16 7.13 13.54
CA SER A 194 2.26 6.98 14.97
C SER A 194 1.65 8.18 15.67
N MET A 195 1.08 7.98 16.85
CA MET A 195 0.69 9.09 17.74
C MET A 195 1.89 9.81 18.36
N SER A 196 3.05 9.14 18.44
CA SER A 196 4.28 9.67 19.01
C SER A 196 5.48 9.39 18.11
N PRO A 197 6.43 10.34 17.97
CA PRO A 197 7.59 10.18 17.10
C PRO A 197 8.55 9.06 17.51
N SER A 198 8.58 8.68 18.80
CA SER A 198 9.48 7.66 19.33
C SER A 198 8.82 6.30 19.52
N ALA A 199 7.50 6.26 19.73
CA ALA A 199 6.81 5.03 20.09
C ALA A 199 6.43 4.15 18.88
N PHE A 200 6.32 4.72 17.68
CA PHE A 200 5.87 4.02 16.46
C PHE A 200 4.61 3.15 16.66
N ARG A 201 3.65 3.66 17.43
CA ARG A 201 2.38 2.97 17.70
C ARG A 201 1.29 3.53 16.79
N PRO A 202 0.67 2.69 15.94
CA PRO A 202 -0.38 3.14 15.04
C PRO A 202 -1.57 3.73 15.81
N VAL A 203 -2.25 4.73 15.25
CA VAL A 203 -3.41 5.37 15.88
C VAL A 203 -4.57 4.38 16.03
N LEU A 204 -4.80 3.56 15.01
CA LEU A 204 -5.69 2.41 15.12
C LEU A 204 -4.87 1.18 15.58
N PRO A 205 -5.10 0.66 16.81
CA PRO A 205 -4.43 -0.56 17.25
C PRO A 205 -4.82 -1.70 16.31
N THR A 206 -3.89 -2.59 15.93
CA THR A 206 -4.22 -3.79 15.15
C THR A 206 -4.39 -5.01 16.05
N SER A 207 -5.54 -5.67 15.93
CA SER A 207 -5.95 -6.78 16.80
C SER A 207 -5.88 -8.12 16.05
N TRP A 208 -4.67 -8.48 15.60
CA TRP A 208 -4.48 -9.68 14.81
C TRP A 208 -4.79 -10.96 15.62
N PRO A 209 -5.39 -11.99 15.00
CA PRO A 209 -5.57 -13.29 15.64
C PRO A 209 -4.26 -13.87 16.16
N GLN A 210 -4.33 -14.63 17.26
CA GLN A 210 -3.17 -15.30 17.82
C GLN A 210 -2.47 -16.17 16.78
N GLY A 211 -1.13 -16.13 16.76
CA GLY A 211 -0.31 -16.84 15.76
C GLY A 211 -0.13 -16.10 14.43
N SER A 212 -0.75 -14.93 14.23
CA SER A 212 -0.48 -14.11 13.05
C SER A 212 0.96 -13.58 13.06
N ALA A 213 1.75 -13.93 12.05
CA ALA A 213 3.07 -13.34 11.84
C ALA A 213 2.92 -11.89 11.33
N VAL A 214 3.23 -10.92 12.19
CA VAL A 214 3.12 -9.49 11.87
C VAL A 214 4.49 -8.85 11.93
N THR A 215 5.01 -8.48 10.76
CA THR A 215 6.21 -7.64 10.66
C THR A 215 5.80 -6.17 10.68
N ARG A 216 6.33 -5.41 11.63
CA ARG A 216 6.19 -3.95 11.73
C ARG A 216 7.49 -3.27 11.31
N LEU A 217 7.41 -2.35 10.35
CA LEU A 217 8.52 -1.53 9.91
C LEU A 217 8.25 -0.08 10.31
N ALA A 218 9.10 0.44 11.20
CA ALA A 218 9.15 1.85 11.53
C ALA A 218 9.94 2.57 10.43
N ILE A 219 9.27 3.47 9.69
CA ILE A 219 9.90 4.23 8.62
C ILE A 219 10.00 5.68 9.08
N ARG A 220 11.22 6.18 9.21
CA ARG A 220 11.51 7.58 9.49
C ARG A 220 12.57 8.07 8.52
N ARG A 221 12.51 9.36 8.22
CA ARG A 221 13.63 10.03 7.57
C ARG A 221 14.79 10.14 8.56
N VAL A 222 16.01 9.93 8.06
CA VAL A 222 17.22 10.25 8.81
C VAL A 222 17.40 11.76 8.76
N GLU A 223 17.50 12.40 9.92
CA GLU A 223 17.81 13.82 10.00
C GLU A 223 19.22 14.04 9.45
N VAL A 224 19.34 14.91 8.45
CA VAL A 224 20.64 15.38 7.99
C VAL A 224 21.02 16.52 8.92
N LEU A 225 22.08 16.33 9.71
CA LEU A 225 22.65 17.38 10.53
C LEU A 225 22.99 18.58 9.63
N LYS A 226 22.59 19.78 10.04
CA LYS A 226 22.98 21.00 9.32
C LYS A 226 24.51 21.04 9.23
N PHE A 227 25.04 21.34 8.06
CA PHE A 227 26.48 21.56 7.89
C PHE A 227 26.96 22.61 8.92
N ALA A 228 28.11 22.35 9.54
CA ALA A 228 28.70 23.31 10.47
C ALA A 228 28.91 24.64 9.74
N PRO A 229 28.54 25.78 10.34
CA PRO A 229 28.68 27.10 9.72
C PRO A 229 30.16 27.51 9.67
N ALA A 230 30.94 26.94 8.76
CA ALA A 230 32.34 27.32 8.53
C ALA A 230 32.93 26.86 7.17
N ILE A 231 32.12 26.36 6.23
CA ILE A 231 32.61 26.02 4.88
C ILE A 231 31.74 26.77 3.87
N SER A 232 32.10 28.04 3.68
CA SER A 232 31.65 28.92 2.60
C SER A 232 32.87 29.63 2.03
#